data_AF-A0A7S0LFB4-F1
#
_entry.id   AF-A0A7S0LFB4-F1
#
_cell.length_a   1.000
_cell.length_b   1.000
_cell.length_c   1.000
_cell.angle_alpha   90.00
_cell.angle_beta   90.00
_cell.angle_gamma   90.00
#
_symmetry.space_group_name_H-M   'P 1'
#
loop_
_entity.id
_entity.type
_entity.pdbx_description
1 polymer ?
#
loop_
_entity_poly.entity_id
_entity_poly.type
_entity_poly.pdbx_seq_one_letter_code
_entity_poly.pdbx_strand_id
1 'polypeptide(L)'
;KYQSFVMAATLEAGMPTDIKVVDAPTPSTHVRAVSMGIWPPEDISSLPPLPLPNVKTMRSESYRGIALVLSLILLFAGVPHIFAFTVGGFSRNEWWIILRLLYAESLTALICLAGLIFGDPGVVRRSHRTCFPIPEGVQQRLPRLHAMHELRNIDSEDNDGATFCVRCFVWRQHGGQRK
;
A
#
# COMPACT_ATOMS: atom_id res chain seq x y z
N LYS A 1 22.35 28.77 13.95
CA LYS A 1 22.31 27.69 14.97
C LYS A 1 20.85 27.21 15.05
N TYR A 2 20.32 26.38 14.18
CA TYR A 2 20.73 25.04 13.77
C TYR A 2 20.60 24.89 12.25
N GLN A 3 21.70 24.54 11.62
CA GLN A 3 21.83 24.22 10.21
C GLN A 3 22.37 22.78 10.13
N SER A 4 21.94 22.04 9.11
CA SER A 4 22.69 20.91 8.51
C SER A 4 22.60 19.54 9.20
N PHE A 5 21.80 18.63 8.63
CA PHE A 5 21.87 17.14 8.62
C PHE A 5 20.48 16.70 8.08
N VAL A 6 20.23 16.19 6.87
CA VAL A 6 20.99 15.39 5.91
C VAL A 6 20.38 15.65 4.51
N MET A 7 21.11 16.36 3.66
CA MET A 7 21.00 16.32 2.21
C MET A 7 22.40 16.02 1.69
N ALA A 8 22.61 14.82 1.15
CA ALA A 8 23.67 14.47 0.18
C ALA A 8 23.71 12.94 0.02
N ALA A 9 23.03 12.43 -1.01
CA ALA A 9 23.35 11.15 -1.64
C ALA A 9 22.96 11.23 -3.12
N THR A 10 23.56 12.20 -3.81
CA THR A 10 23.82 12.11 -5.25
C THR A 10 25.00 11.16 -5.43
N LEU A 11 24.75 9.95 -5.93
CA LEU A 11 25.79 9.11 -6.52
C LEU A 11 25.22 8.57 -7.82
N GLU A 12 25.69 9.20 -8.89
CA GLU A 12 25.48 8.80 -10.27
C GLU A 12 26.14 7.44 -10.48
N ALA A 13 25.31 6.42 -10.69
CA ALA A 13 25.76 5.16 -11.25
C ALA A 13 25.33 5.17 -12.73
N GLY A 14 26.32 5.38 -13.60
CA GLY A 14 26.15 5.28 -15.05
C GLY A 14 25.55 3.93 -15.42
N MET A 15 24.38 3.98 -16.05
CA MET A 15 23.68 2.81 -16.57
C MET A 15 24.26 2.48 -17.96
N PRO A 16 24.87 1.30 -18.17
CA PRO A 16 25.37 0.91 -19.48
C PRO A 16 24.20 0.72 -20.46
N THR A 17 24.19 1.55 -21.50
CA THR A 17 23.30 1.45 -22.67
C THR A 17 23.84 0.38 -23.63
N ASP A 18 23.65 -0.89 -23.29
CA ASP A 18 23.80 -2.01 -24.23
C ASP A 18 22.55 -2.90 -24.17
N ILE A 19 21.43 -2.32 -24.61
CA ILE A 19 20.26 -3.11 -24.97
C ILE A 19 20.55 -3.73 -26.33
N LYS A 20 21.04 -4.97 -26.32
CA LYS A 20 21.01 -5.80 -27.52
C LYS A 20 19.55 -5.93 -27.94
N VAL A 21 19.22 -5.33 -29.09
CA VAL A 21 18.00 -5.61 -29.83
C VAL A 21 18.08 -7.09 -30.21
N VAL A 22 17.42 -7.94 -29.41
CA VAL A 22 17.18 -9.33 -29.79
C VAL A 22 16.20 -9.28 -30.94
N ASP A 23 16.61 -9.75 -32.10
CA ASP A 23 15.80 -9.81 -33.30
C ASP A 23 14.44 -10.43 -32.99
N ALA A 24 13.39 -9.68 -33.32
CA ALA A 24 12.01 -10.12 -33.14
C ALA A 24 11.81 -11.44 -33.90
N PRO A 25 11.26 -12.48 -33.26
CA PRO A 25 10.93 -13.71 -33.95
C PRO A 25 9.96 -13.40 -35.10
N THR A 26 10.34 -13.86 -36.30
CA THR A 26 9.58 -13.75 -37.54
C THR A 26 8.10 -14.10 -37.34
N PRO A 27 7.17 -13.21 -37.73
CA PRO A 27 5.74 -13.39 -37.50
C PRO A 27 5.16 -14.31 -38.58
N SER A 28 5.37 -15.61 -38.43
CA SER A 28 4.66 -16.57 -39.27
C SER A 28 4.12 -17.70 -38.42
N THR A 29 2.78 -17.71 -38.33
CA THR A 29 1.86 -18.83 -38.07
C THR A 29 1.12 -18.87 -36.72
N HIS A 30 1.56 -18.18 -35.64
CA HIS A 30 0.80 -18.20 -34.37
C HIS A 30 -0.18 -17.02 -34.15
N VAL A 31 -0.20 -16.01 -35.02
CA VAL A 31 -1.03 -14.79 -34.82
C VAL A 31 -2.46 -14.94 -35.36
N ARG A 32 -2.80 -16.03 -36.06
CA ARG A 32 -4.14 -16.19 -36.67
C ARG A 32 -5.24 -16.70 -35.74
N ALA A 33 -4.94 -17.00 -34.47
CA ALA A 33 -5.95 -17.41 -33.49
C ALA A 33 -6.57 -16.24 -32.68
N VAL A 34 -6.11 -15.00 -32.87
CA VAL A 34 -6.58 -13.83 -32.09
C VAL A 34 -7.86 -13.19 -32.70
N SER A 35 -8.44 -13.78 -33.75
CA SER A 35 -9.55 -13.18 -34.51
C SER A 35 -10.95 -13.74 -34.23
N MET A 36 -11.12 -14.59 -33.21
CA MET A 36 -12.45 -14.90 -32.68
C MET A 36 -12.43 -14.52 -31.21
N GLY A 37 -13.11 -13.43 -30.85
CA GLY A 37 -13.14 -12.79 -29.53
C GLY A 37 -13.70 -13.65 -28.39
N ILE A 38 -13.11 -14.82 -28.20
CA ILE A 38 -13.37 -15.76 -27.12
C ILE A 38 -12.03 -15.88 -26.42
N TRP A 39 -11.82 -15.05 -25.39
CA TRP A 39 -10.73 -15.33 -24.46
C TRP A 39 -10.95 -16.74 -23.92
N PRO A 40 -9.92 -17.61 -23.94
CA PRO A 40 -10.03 -18.97 -23.44
C PRO A 40 -10.51 -18.97 -21.99
N PRO A 41 -11.17 -20.06 -21.55
CA PRO A 41 -11.94 -20.11 -20.32
C PRO A 41 -11.09 -19.57 -19.16
N GLU A 42 -11.51 -18.44 -18.60
CA GLU A 42 -11.67 -18.15 -17.16
C GLU A 42 -10.71 -18.83 -16.16
N ASP A 43 -9.48 -19.14 -16.57
CA ASP A 43 -8.51 -19.85 -15.74
C ASP A 43 -7.55 -18.84 -15.14
N ILE A 44 -7.58 -18.77 -13.82
CA ILE A 44 -6.70 -17.92 -12.99
C ILE A 44 -5.23 -18.22 -13.28
N SER A 45 -4.91 -19.45 -13.68
CA SER A 45 -3.55 -19.91 -14.00
C SER A 45 -2.94 -19.21 -15.21
N SER A 46 -3.77 -18.62 -16.08
CA SER A 46 -3.33 -17.85 -17.25
C SER A 46 -2.86 -16.43 -16.89
N LEU A 47 -3.18 -15.95 -15.68
CA LEU A 47 -2.79 -14.62 -15.24
C LEU A 47 -1.30 -14.59 -14.90
N PRO A 48 -0.59 -13.48 -15.22
CA PRO A 48 0.82 -13.35 -14.87
C PRO A 48 0.98 -13.40 -13.33
N PRO A 49 2.10 -13.95 -12.84
CA PRO A 49 2.34 -14.07 -11.39
C PRO A 49 2.29 -12.69 -10.72
N LEU A 50 1.85 -12.66 -9.46
CA LEU A 50 1.81 -11.42 -8.69
C LEU A 50 3.24 -10.87 -8.50
N PRO A 51 3.43 -9.54 -8.60
CA PRO A 51 4.70 -8.95 -8.20
C PRO A 51 4.93 -9.24 -6.71
N LEU A 52 6.14 -9.65 -6.38
CA LEU A 52 6.52 -9.90 -4.98
C LEU A 52 6.45 -8.57 -4.20
N PRO A 53 5.81 -8.55 -3.02
CA PRO A 53 5.77 -7.35 -2.20
C PRO A 53 7.17 -6.95 -1.77
N ASN A 54 7.50 -5.66 -1.85
CA ASN A 54 8.76 -5.14 -1.30
C ASN A 54 8.65 -5.05 0.23
N VAL A 55 8.90 -6.17 0.90
CA VAL A 55 8.79 -6.32 2.36
C VAL A 55 9.68 -5.35 3.14
N LYS A 56 10.81 -4.92 2.56
CA LYS A 56 11.73 -3.98 3.21
C LYS A 56 11.09 -2.60 3.32
N THR A 57 10.57 -2.07 2.21
CA THR A 57 9.89 -0.77 2.18
C THR A 57 8.61 -0.80 3.00
N MET A 58 7.82 -1.87 2.90
CA MET A 58 6.59 -2.01 3.68
C MET A 58 6.86 -1.96 5.19
N ARG A 59 7.89 -2.68 5.66
CA ARG A 59 8.29 -2.65 7.07
C ARG A 59 8.86 -1.29 7.47
N SER A 60 9.69 -0.65 6.65
CA SER A 60 10.27 0.66 7.00
C SER A 60 9.20 1.72 7.18
N GLU A 61 8.20 1.79 6.29
CA GLU A 61 7.10 2.75 6.43
C GLU A 61 6.23 2.45 7.64
N SER A 62 5.95 1.18 7.92
CA SER A 62 5.23 0.78 9.15
C SER A 62 6.00 1.17 10.42
N TYR A 63 7.30 0.90 10.49
CA TYR A 63 8.13 1.30 11.63
C TYR A 63 8.21 2.81 11.81
N ARG A 64 8.28 3.58 10.72
CA ARG A 64 8.26 5.05 10.78
C ARG A 64 6.95 5.56 11.37
N GLY A 65 5.82 4.99 10.97
CA GLY A 65 4.51 5.31 11.55
C GLY A 65 4.43 5.00 13.04
N ILE A 66 4.85 3.79 13.45
CA ILE A 66 4.89 3.37 14.85
C ILE A 66 5.78 4.30 15.69
N ALA A 67 6.99 4.60 15.21
CA ALA A 67 7.95 5.46 15.91
C ALA A 67 7.39 6.89 16.10
N LEU A 68 6.69 7.43 15.09
CA LEU A 68 6.03 8.73 15.19
C LEU A 68 4.97 8.75 16.29
N VAL A 69 4.06 7.77 16.31
CA VAL A 69 2.98 7.68 17.30
C VAL A 69 3.55 7.55 18.72
N LEU A 70 4.54 6.67 18.92
CA LEU A 70 5.19 6.51 20.23
C LEU A 70 5.89 7.80 20.68
N SER A 71 6.54 8.51 19.76
CA SER A 71 7.20 9.79 20.07
C SER A 71 6.19 10.86 20.50
N LEU A 72 5.03 10.94 19.85
CA LEU A 72 3.96 11.87 20.25
C LEU A 72 3.39 11.53 21.64
N ILE A 73 3.18 10.25 21.93
CA ILE A 73 2.75 9.80 23.26
C ILE A 73 3.79 10.22 24.31
N LEU A 74 5.08 9.97 24.07
CA LEU A 74 6.15 10.35 24.99
C LEU A 74 6.24 11.87 25.17
N LEU A 75 6.08 12.65 24.11
CA LEU A 75 6.11 14.11 24.17
C LEU A 75 4.93 14.65 24.99
N PHE A 76 3.70 14.24 24.65
CA PHE A 76 2.51 14.73 25.33
C PHE A 76 2.37 14.20 26.75
N ALA A 77 2.81 12.97 27.03
CA ALA A 77 2.85 12.45 28.39
C ALA A 77 3.99 13.07 29.21
N GLY A 78 5.17 13.21 28.62
CA GLY A 78 6.40 13.62 29.30
C GLY A 78 6.45 15.10 29.67
N VAL A 79 6.03 15.99 28.76
CA VAL A 79 6.10 17.44 29.00
C VAL A 79 5.29 17.87 30.23
N PRO A 80 4.03 17.44 30.42
CA PRO A 80 3.26 17.75 31.63
C PRO A 80 3.90 17.21 32.91
N HIS A 81 4.54 16.03 32.86
CA HIS A 81 5.27 15.50 34.02
C HIS A 81 6.44 16.41 34.41
N ILE A 82 7.26 16.79 33.44
CA ILE A 82 8.38 17.72 33.67
C ILE A 82 7.85 19.04 34.23
N PHE A 83 6.81 19.60 33.61
CA PHE A 83 6.23 20.87 34.02
C PHE A 83 5.71 20.83 35.46
N ALA A 84 5.00 19.77 35.84
CA ALA A 84 4.45 19.60 37.18
C ALA A 84 5.52 19.50 38.27
N PHE A 85 6.67 18.88 37.96
CA PHE A 85 7.81 18.88 38.86
C PHE A 85 8.48 20.26 38.98
N THR A 86 8.41 21.09 37.94
CA THR A 86 9.11 22.39 37.91
C THR A 86 8.33 23.57 38.46
N VAL A 87 7.02 23.69 38.18
CA VAL A 87 6.27 24.93 38.44
C VAL A 87 5.55 24.93 39.79
N GLY A 88 5.24 23.76 40.36
CA GLY A 88 4.44 23.67 41.57
C GLY A 88 3.06 24.36 41.43
N GLY A 89 2.28 24.41 42.51
CA GLY A 89 1.05 25.23 42.56
C GLY A 89 -0.26 24.56 42.12
N PHE A 90 -0.24 23.31 41.64
CA PHE A 90 -1.47 22.55 41.39
C PHE A 90 -2.01 21.90 42.67
N SER A 91 -3.33 21.94 42.87
CA SER A 91 -3.95 21.13 43.91
C SER A 91 -3.81 19.64 43.55
N ARG A 92 -3.76 18.77 44.57
CA ARG A 92 -3.60 17.32 44.38
C ARG A 92 -4.67 16.73 43.46
N ASN A 93 -5.90 17.24 43.51
CA ASN A 93 -7.02 16.74 42.73
C ASN A 93 -6.90 17.11 41.25
N GLU A 94 -6.53 18.35 40.93
CA GLU A 94 -6.31 18.82 39.56
C GLU A 94 -5.23 17.99 38.86
N TRP A 95 -4.13 17.73 39.58
CA TRP A 95 -3.05 16.90 39.08
C TRP A 95 -3.50 15.49 38.66
N TRP A 96 -4.26 14.82 39.53
CA TRP A 96 -4.78 13.48 39.23
C TRP A 96 -5.76 13.47 38.06
N ILE A 97 -6.58 14.53 37.91
CA ILE A 97 -7.50 14.64 36.78
C ILE A 97 -6.72 14.76 35.46
N ILE A 98 -5.72 15.64 35.41
CA ILE A 98 -4.87 15.82 34.21
C ILE A 98 -4.16 14.52 33.85
N LEU A 99 -3.55 13.85 34.84
CA LEU A 99 -2.88 12.58 34.60
C LEU A 99 -3.85 11.51 34.05
N ARG A 100 -5.05 11.38 34.62
CA ARG A 100 -6.04 10.40 34.14
C ARG A 100 -6.43 10.64 32.69
N LEU A 101 -6.69 11.89 32.30
CA LEU A 101 -7.02 12.24 30.92
C LEU A 101 -5.87 11.90 29.96
N LEU A 102 -4.64 12.21 30.36
CA LEU A 102 -3.44 11.98 29.55
C LEU A 102 -3.17 10.48 29.34
N TYR A 103 -3.31 9.68 30.40
CA TYR A 103 -3.18 8.23 30.31
C TYR A 103 -4.32 7.59 29.51
N ALA A 104 -5.55 8.10 29.64
CA ALA A 104 -6.68 7.61 28.85
C ALA A 104 -6.48 7.87 27.34
N GLU A 105 -5.99 9.05 26.97
CA GLU A 105 -5.69 9.37 25.57
C GLU A 105 -4.53 8.51 25.03
N SER A 106 -3.46 8.37 25.82
CA SER A 106 -2.32 7.52 25.46
C SER A 106 -2.72 6.05 25.27
N LEU A 107 -3.61 5.54 26.14
CA LEU A 107 -4.14 4.19 26.03
C LEU A 107 -5.01 4.04 24.77
N THR A 108 -5.87 5.01 24.47
CA THR A 108 -6.68 5.03 23.24
C THR A 108 -5.78 4.98 22.00
N ALA A 109 -4.73 5.81 21.96
CA ALA A 109 -3.76 5.82 20.86
C ALA A 109 -3.04 4.47 20.70
N LEU A 110 -2.66 3.82 21.80
CA LEU A 110 -2.05 2.49 21.79
C LEU A 110 -3.01 1.40 21.29
N ILE A 111 -4.29 1.46 21.69
CA ILE A 111 -5.32 0.52 21.21
C ILE A 111 -5.52 0.71 19.70
N CYS A 112 -5.62 1.96 19.23
CA CYS A 112 -5.70 2.25 17.80
C CYS A 112 -4.47 1.73 17.03
N LEU A 113 -3.27 1.96 17.58
CA LEU A 113 -2.03 1.46 16.98
C LEU A 113 -1.99 -0.07 16.94
N ALA A 114 -2.40 -0.74 18.02
CA ALA A 114 -2.51 -2.19 18.06
C ALA A 114 -3.52 -2.70 17.01
N GLY A 115 -4.67 -2.05 16.87
CA GLY A 115 -5.65 -2.36 15.84
C GLY A 115 -5.09 -2.25 14.42
N LEU A 116 -4.22 -1.27 14.16
CA LEU A 116 -3.54 -1.14 12.87
C LEU A 116 -2.47 -2.22 12.64
N ILE A 117 -1.73 -2.62 13.67
CA ILE A 117 -0.68 -3.64 13.57
C ILE A 117 -1.28 -5.04 13.39
N PHE A 118 -2.37 -5.33 14.10
CA PHE A 118 -3.03 -6.65 14.07
C PHE A 118 -4.16 -6.75 13.05
N GLY A 119 -4.57 -5.63 12.44
CA GLY A 119 -5.59 -5.61 11.39
C GLY A 119 -5.11 -6.30 10.11
N ASP A 120 -6.00 -7.03 9.45
CA ASP A 120 -5.74 -7.52 8.09
C ASP A 120 -5.55 -6.30 7.16
N PRO A 121 -4.41 -6.18 6.45
CA PRO A 121 -4.15 -5.08 5.53
C PRO A 121 -5.08 -5.08 4.28
N GLY A 122 -6.11 -5.93 4.25
CA GLY A 122 -7.09 -6.00 3.18
C GLY A 122 -6.55 -6.81 2.01
N VAL A 123 -5.95 -7.97 2.29
CA VAL A 123 -5.38 -8.83 1.24
C VAL A 123 -6.51 -9.47 0.43
N VAL A 124 -6.75 -8.95 -0.77
CA VAL A 124 -7.66 -9.59 -1.74
C VAL A 124 -6.93 -10.76 -2.40
N ARG A 125 -7.36 -11.98 -2.07
CA ARG A 125 -6.84 -13.20 -2.70
C ARG A 125 -7.33 -13.29 -4.15
N ARG A 126 -6.46 -13.72 -5.07
CA ARG A 126 -6.87 -14.06 -6.43
C ARG A 126 -7.80 -15.26 -6.38
N SER A 127 -9.03 -15.05 -6.78
CA SER A 127 -10.06 -16.06 -6.99
C SER A 127 -10.79 -15.75 -8.28
N HIS A 128 -11.55 -16.70 -8.82
CA HIS A 128 -12.29 -16.50 -10.05
C HIS A 128 -13.22 -15.27 -9.93
N ARG A 129 -13.93 -15.20 -8.81
CA ARG A 129 -14.86 -14.11 -8.47
C ARG A 129 -14.21 -12.74 -8.37
N THR A 130 -12.94 -12.65 -7.97
CA THR A 130 -12.25 -11.36 -7.82
C THR A 130 -11.45 -10.98 -9.05
N CYS A 131 -11.10 -11.92 -9.93
CA CYS A 131 -10.30 -11.62 -11.13
C CYS A 131 -11.17 -11.36 -12.36
N PHE A 132 -12.40 -11.91 -12.39
CA PHE A 132 -13.27 -11.88 -13.57
C PHE A 132 -14.57 -11.10 -13.31
N PRO A 133 -15.14 -10.45 -14.35
CA PRO A 133 -14.58 -10.34 -15.71
C PRO A 133 -13.40 -9.36 -15.76
N ILE A 134 -12.39 -9.66 -16.57
CA ILE A 134 -11.26 -8.74 -16.77
C ILE A 134 -11.74 -7.58 -17.65
N PRO A 135 -11.50 -6.31 -17.30
CA PRO A 135 -11.87 -5.18 -18.17
C PRO A 135 -11.24 -5.29 -19.57
N GLU A 136 -11.99 -4.92 -20.60
CA GLU A 136 -11.56 -5.06 -22.01
C GLU A 136 -10.21 -4.36 -22.29
N GLY A 137 -10.02 -3.17 -21.72
CA GLY A 137 -8.76 -2.41 -21.87
C GLY A 137 -7.53 -3.13 -21.29
N VAL A 138 -7.71 -4.02 -20.30
CA VAL A 138 -6.63 -4.86 -19.75
C VAL A 138 -6.44 -6.10 -20.59
N GLN A 139 -7.53 -6.74 -21.05
CA GLN A 139 -7.48 -7.93 -21.90
C GLN A 139 -6.64 -7.66 -23.16
N GLN A 140 -6.92 -6.56 -23.87
CA GLN A 140 -6.19 -6.19 -25.09
C GLN A 140 -4.68 -5.99 -24.86
N ARG A 141 -4.26 -5.68 -23.63
CA ARG A 141 -2.86 -5.40 -23.27
C ARG A 141 -2.15 -6.56 -22.58
N LEU A 142 -2.89 -7.55 -22.09
CA LEU A 142 -2.36 -8.74 -21.41
C LEU A 142 -1.27 -9.48 -22.19
N PRO A 143 -1.40 -9.70 -23.52
CA PRO A 143 -0.37 -10.41 -24.29
C PRO A 143 0.97 -9.69 -24.35
N ARG A 144 0.98 -8.36 -24.10
CA ARG A 144 2.18 -7.53 -24.29
C ARG A 144 2.99 -7.31 -23.03
N LEU A 145 2.47 -7.65 -21.83
CA LEU A 145 3.03 -7.57 -20.46
C LEU A 145 3.83 -6.31 -20.04
N HIS A 146 4.68 -5.75 -20.91
CA HIS A 146 5.55 -4.61 -20.71
C HIS A 146 4.82 -3.26 -20.59
N ALA A 147 3.63 -3.10 -21.17
CA ALA A 147 2.89 -1.81 -21.16
C ALA A 147 1.89 -1.65 -19.98
N MET A 148 1.96 -2.52 -18.97
CA MET A 148 1.00 -2.52 -17.86
C MET A 148 1.26 -1.42 -16.82
N HIS A 149 2.49 -0.93 -16.71
CA HIS A 149 2.88 0.05 -15.67
C HIS A 149 2.27 1.43 -15.87
N GLU A 150 1.87 1.78 -17.09
CA GLU A 150 1.28 3.07 -17.44
C GLU A 150 -0.24 3.11 -17.24
N LEU A 151 -0.87 1.94 -17.07
CA LEU A 151 -2.30 1.86 -16.83
C LEU A 151 -2.62 2.27 -15.40
N ARG A 152 -3.63 3.13 -15.26
CA ARG A 152 -4.28 3.38 -13.98
C ARG A 152 -5.24 2.23 -13.67
N ASN A 153 -5.63 2.11 -12.39
CA ASN A 153 -6.71 1.20 -12.02
C ASN A 153 -8.01 1.61 -12.74
N ILE A 154 -8.86 0.64 -13.04
CA ILE A 154 -10.09 0.86 -13.81
C ILE A 154 -11.28 0.78 -12.86
N ASP A 155 -12.04 1.86 -12.75
CA ASP A 155 -13.26 1.88 -11.96
C ASP A 155 -14.39 1.24 -12.77
N SER A 156 -15.20 0.41 -12.12
CA SER A 156 -16.40 -0.18 -12.72
C SER A 156 -17.59 0.73 -12.49
N GLU A 157 -18.26 1.10 -13.57
CA GLU A 157 -19.56 1.76 -13.51
C GLU A 157 -20.66 0.77 -13.08
N ASP A 158 -20.54 -0.50 -13.48
CA ASP A 158 -21.58 -1.52 -13.28
C ASP A 158 -21.49 -2.28 -11.95
N ASN A 159 -20.31 -2.31 -11.30
CA ASN A 159 -20.02 -3.25 -10.21
C ASN A 159 -19.84 -2.52 -8.86
N ASP A 160 -20.88 -1.80 -8.43
CA ASP A 160 -20.95 -1.09 -7.13
C ASP A 160 -19.71 -0.25 -6.79
N GLY A 161 -19.11 0.40 -7.81
CA GLY A 161 -17.89 1.20 -7.63
C GLY A 161 -16.63 0.38 -7.33
N ALA A 162 -16.60 -0.91 -7.66
CA ALA A 162 -15.39 -1.71 -7.57
C ALA A 162 -14.32 -1.19 -8.54
N THR A 163 -13.06 -1.23 -8.10
CA THR A 163 -11.92 -0.80 -8.89
C THR A 163 -11.03 -2.00 -9.22
N PHE A 164 -10.77 -2.22 -10.50
CA PHE A 164 -9.86 -3.26 -10.97
C PHE A 164 -8.40 -2.80 -10.86
N CYS A 165 -7.65 -3.50 -10.02
CA CYS A 165 -6.22 -3.25 -9.88
C CYS A 165 -5.45 -3.94 -11.02
N VAL A 166 -4.98 -3.15 -11.98
CA VAL A 166 -4.24 -3.64 -13.16
C VAL A 166 -2.92 -4.33 -12.81
N ARG A 167 -2.31 -3.99 -11.67
CA ARG A 167 -1.06 -4.62 -11.19
C ARG A 167 -1.30 -6.00 -10.58
N CYS A 168 -2.41 -6.14 -9.85
CA CYS A 168 -2.72 -7.38 -9.13
C CYS A 168 -3.69 -8.28 -9.90
N PHE A 169 -4.35 -7.77 -10.93
CA PHE A 169 -5.43 -8.42 -11.68
C PHE A 169 -6.59 -8.86 -10.77
N VAL A 170 -7.04 -7.96 -9.88
CA VAL A 170 -8.15 -8.20 -8.96
C VAL A 170 -9.06 -6.98 -8.84
N TRP A 171 -10.35 -7.21 -8.82
CA TRP A 171 -11.40 -6.28 -8.41
C TRP A 171 -11.32 -6.04 -6.90
N ARG A 172 -11.21 -4.76 -6.52
CA ARG A 172 -11.31 -4.29 -5.14
C ARG A 172 -12.64 -3.57 -4.98
N GLN A 173 -13.50 -4.03 -4.08
CA GLN A 173 -14.75 -3.34 -3.80
C GLN A 173 -14.46 -2.07 -2.98
N HIS A 174 -14.99 -0.92 -3.42
CA HIS A 174 -15.02 0.28 -2.60
C HIS A 174 -16.12 0.11 -1.54
N GLY A 175 -15.78 0.30 -0.26
CA GLY A 175 -16.79 0.27 0.81
C GLY A 175 -16.89 -1.02 1.61
N GLY A 176 -15.80 -1.80 1.71
CA GLY A 176 -15.53 -2.68 2.85
C GLY A 176 -16.72 -3.49 3.37
N GLN A 177 -17.56 -4.05 2.48
CA GLN A 177 -18.60 -4.98 2.91
C GLN A 177 -17.92 -6.29 3.30
N ARG A 178 -17.44 -6.33 4.55
CA ARG A 178 -17.20 -7.57 5.28
C ARG A 178 -18.56 -8.27 5.35
N LYS A 179 -18.77 -9.28 4.50
CA LYS A 179 -19.81 -10.28 4.74
C LYS A 179 -19.42 -11.13 5.94
#